data_AF-A0A227J252-F1
#
_entry.id   AF-A0A227J252-F1
#
_cell.length_a   1.000
_cell.length_b   1.000
_cell.length_c   1.000
_cell.angle_alpha   90.00
_cell.angle_beta   90.00
_cell.angle_gamma   90.00
#
_symmetry.space_group_name_H-M   'P 1'
#
loop_
_entity.id
_entity.type
_entity.pdbx_description
1 polymer ?
#
loop_
_entity_poly.entity_id
_entity_poly.type
_entity_poly.pdbx_seq_one_letter_code
_entity_poly.pdbx_strand_id
1 'polypeptide(L)' 'VTPLAGFCDEIQYLFVAEHLAKTNRYECDDDEVIEVVTLSREQLEEKIIDGTITDAKTIACLSKARLCGYI' A
#
# COMPACT_ATOMS: atom_id res chain seq x y z
N VAL A 1 -9.69 -8.72 7.35
CA VAL A 1 -10.46 -7.79 8.20
C VAL A 1 -9.64 -6.53 8.29
N THR A 2 -10.09 -5.43 7.72
CA THR A 2 -9.40 -4.13 7.83
C THR A 2 -9.57 -3.60 9.25
N PRO A 3 -8.63 -2.83 9.81
CA PRO A 3 -8.85 -2.17 11.10
C PRO A 3 -10.14 -1.35 11.00
N LEU A 4 -11.11 -1.74 11.82
CA LEU A 4 -12.42 -1.13 11.87
C LEU A 4 -12.52 -0.36 13.18
N ALA A 5 -12.85 0.93 13.08
CA ALA A 5 -13.25 1.69 14.23
C ALA A 5 -14.42 0.97 14.93
N GLY A 6 -14.24 0.60 16.20
CA GLY A 6 -15.19 -0.21 16.98
C GLY A 6 -14.79 -1.68 17.17
N PHE A 7 -13.73 -2.17 16.50
CA PHE A 7 -13.17 -3.51 16.71
C PHE A 7 -11.72 -3.48 17.16
N CYS A 8 -10.93 -2.55 16.64
CA CYS A 8 -9.50 -2.42 16.94
C CYS A 8 -9.14 -0.95 17.20
N ASP A 9 -8.14 -0.71 18.04
CA ASP A 9 -7.56 0.58 18.36
C ASP A 9 -6.28 0.89 17.55
N GLU A 10 -5.98 0.07 16.53
CA GLU A 10 -4.84 0.26 15.63
C GLU A 10 -4.89 1.63 14.94
N ILE A 11 -3.75 2.34 14.97
CA ILE A 11 -3.53 3.59 14.26
C ILE A 11 -2.54 3.34 13.13
N GLN A 12 -2.96 3.62 11.89
CA GLN A 12 -2.13 3.47 10.70
C GLN A 12 -1.66 4.84 10.20
N TYR A 13 -0.34 5.04 10.17
CA TYR A 13 0.29 6.24 9.61
C TYR A 13 0.68 5.99 8.15
N LEU A 14 0.28 6.91 7.27
CA LEU A 14 0.54 6.80 5.83
C LEU A 14 1.77 7.61 5.44
N PHE A 15 2.64 7.02 4.62
CA PHE A 15 3.86 7.63 4.13
C PHE A 15 3.95 7.55 2.61
N VAL A 16 4.53 8.57 1.98
CA VAL A 16 4.90 8.58 0.56
C VAL A 16 6.40 8.82 0.48
N ALA A 17 7.10 8.02 -0.31
CA ALA A 17 8.53 8.13 -0.51
C ALA A 17 8.84 8.27 -2.00
N GLU A 18 9.75 9.18 -2.33
CA GLU A 18 10.15 9.50 -3.70
C GLU A 18 11.65 9.26 -3.88
N HIS A 19 12.11 9.25 -5.14
CA HIS A 19 13.52 9.07 -5.49
C HIS A 19 14.13 7.77 -4.94
N LEU A 20 13.35 6.68 -5.02
CA LEU A 20 13.76 5.37 -4.53
C LEU A 20 14.83 4.72 -5.43
N ALA A 21 15.79 4.04 -4.80
CA ALA A 21 16.74 3.16 -5.46
C ALA A 21 16.48 1.71 -5.04
N LYS A 22 16.50 0.78 -6.01
CA LYS A 22 16.29 -0.65 -5.73
C LYS A 22 17.44 -1.18 -4.87
N THR A 23 17.10 -1.88 -3.79
CA THR A 23 18.06 -2.50 -2.87
C THR A 23 17.50 -3.82 -2.34
N ASN A 24 18.39 -4.73 -1.96
CA ASN A 24 18.10 -6.01 -1.31
C ASN A 24 18.96 -6.17 -0.05
N ARG A 25 19.27 -5.05 0.62
CA ARG A 25 20.15 -5.01 1.79
C ARG A 25 19.66 -5.84 2.98
N TYR A 26 18.34 -6.04 3.09
CA TYR A 26 17.70 -6.78 4.17
C TYR A 26 16.90 -7.94 3.61
N GLU A 27 16.83 -9.00 4.41
CA GLU A 27 16.00 -10.18 4.15
C GLU A 27 14.64 -10.01 4.83
N CYS A 28 13.68 -10.85 4.43
CA CYS A 28 12.36 -10.92 5.07
C CYS A 28 12.49 -11.59 6.45
N ASP A 29 11.58 -11.30 7.37
CA ASP A 29 11.52 -11.99 8.65
C ASP A 29 11.23 -13.50 8.44
N ASP A 30 11.71 -14.34 9.36
CA ASP A 30 11.71 -15.81 9.22
C ASP A 30 10.30 -16.43 9.03
N ASP A 31 9.26 -15.75 9.51
CA ASP A 31 7.85 -16.15 9.44
C ASP A 31 7.06 -15.48 8.30
N GLU A 32 7.72 -14.61 7.51
CA GLU A 32 7.08 -13.86 6.44
C GLU A 32 7.58 -14.28 5.03
N VAL A 33 6.66 -14.26 4.05
CA VAL A 33 6.98 -14.42 2.63
C VAL A 33 6.35 -13.25 1.88
N ILE A 34 7.19 -12.34 1.37
CA ILE A 34 6.75 -11.10 0.70
C ILE A 34 7.16 -11.10 -0.77
N GLU A 35 6.20 -10.88 -1.67
CA GLU A 35 6.44 -10.63 -3.08
C GLU A 35 6.40 -9.13 -3.39
N VAL A 36 7.48 -8.58 -3.95
CA VAL A 36 7.54 -7.18 -4.34
C VAL A 36 7.02 -7.01 -5.78
N VAL A 37 5.91 -6.31 -5.93
CA VAL A 37 5.33 -5.95 -7.23
C VAL A 37 5.54 -4.46 -7.51
N THR A 38 5.84 -4.12 -8.77
CA THR A 38 5.90 -2.73 -9.24
C THR A 38 4.79 -2.52 -10.26
N LEU A 39 3.94 -1.52 -10.04
CA LEU A 39 2.78 -1.21 -10.86
C LEU A 39 2.80 0.28 -11.23
N SER A 40 2.34 0.60 -12.43
CA SER A 40 1.93 1.97 -12.75
C SER A 40 0.69 2.37 -11.95
N ARG A 41 0.42 3.67 -11.88
CA ARG A 41 -0.75 4.19 -11.16
C ARG A 41 -2.05 3.69 -11.80
N GLU A 42 -2.08 3.66 -13.12
CA GLU A 42 -3.21 3.20 -13.91
C GLU A 42 -3.50 1.71 -13.65
N GLN A 43 -2.47 0.86 -13.65
CA GLN A 43 -2.63 -0.57 -13.33
C GLN A 43 -3.12 -0.80 -11.90
N LEU A 44 -2.66 0.03 -10.95
CA LEU A 44 -3.09 -0.07 -9.56
C LEU A 44 -4.57 0.32 -9.43
N GLU A 45 -5.00 1.37 -10.11
CA GLU A 45 -6.41 1.80 -10.15
C GLU A 45 -7.31 0.77 -10.82
N GLU A 46 -6.92 0.20 -11.96
CA GLU A 46 -7.64 -0.88 -12.64
C GLU A 46 -7.83 -2.08 -11.72
N LYS A 47 -6.78 -2.49 -11.00
CA LYS A 47 -6.84 -3.59 -10.02
C LYS A 47 -7.72 -3.31 -8.81
N ILE A 48 -7.89 -2.04 -8.43
CA ILE A 48 -8.84 -1.66 -7.39
C ILE A 48 -10.27 -1.76 -7.95
N ILE A 49 -10.48 -1.30 -9.18
CA ILE A 49 -11.79 -1.30 -9.86
C ILE A 49 -12.28 -2.74 -10.10
N ASP A 50 -11.40 -3.64 -10.55
CA ASP A 50 -11.75 -5.03 -10.86
C ASP A 50 -11.86 -5.93 -9.61
N GLY A 51 -11.51 -5.42 -8.43
CA GLY A 51 -11.59 -6.13 -7.16
C GLY A 51 -10.40 -7.04 -6.87
N THR A 52 -9.31 -6.99 -7.65
CA THR A 52 -8.05 -7.69 -7.33
C THR A 52 -7.40 -7.10 -6.08
N ILE A 53 -7.41 -5.77 -5.93
CA ILE A 53 -6.93 -5.06 -4.75
C ILE A 53 -8.13 -4.55 -3.96
N THR A 54 -8.34 -5.12 -2.77
CA THR A 54 -9.45 -4.76 -1.88
C THR A 54 -9.00 -4.26 -0.51
N ASP A 55 -7.69 -4.26 -0.25
CA ASP A 55 -7.13 -3.84 1.02
C ASP A 55 -7.28 -2.32 1.24
N ALA A 56 -7.92 -1.93 2.35
CA ALA A 56 -8.30 -0.55 2.59
C ALA A 56 -7.11 0.39 2.80
N LYS A 57 -6.04 -0.04 3.47
CA LYS A 57 -4.86 0.81 3.71
C LYS A 57 -4.12 1.11 2.39
N THR A 58 -4.06 0.13 1.48
CA THR A 58 -3.53 0.31 0.13
C THR A 58 -4.33 1.35 -0.64
N ILE A 59 -5.67 1.20 -0.69
CA ILE A 59 -6.56 2.12 -1.41
C ILE A 59 -6.55 3.53 -0.80
N ALA A 60 -6.58 3.63 0.53
CA ALA A 60 -6.56 4.91 1.25
C ALA A 60 -5.23 5.65 1.05
N CYS A 61 -4.09 4.94 1.08
CA CYS A 61 -2.78 5.52 0.84
C CYS A 61 -2.66 6.08 -0.59
N LEU A 62 -3.06 5.30 -1.59
CA LEU A 62 -3.08 5.73 -2.99
C LEU A 62 -3.97 6.97 -3.18
N SER A 63 -5.20 6.92 -2.67
CA SER A 63 -6.18 8.00 -2.82
C SER A 63 -5.70 9.28 -2.15
N LYS A 64 -5.17 9.18 -0.91
CA LYS A 64 -4.62 10.33 -0.18
C LYS A 64 -3.43 10.94 -0.93
N ALA A 65 -2.52 10.11 -1.42
CA ALA A 65 -1.35 10.58 -2.16
C ALA A 65 -1.75 11.32 -3.45
N ARG A 66 -2.70 10.77 -4.23
CA ARG A 66 -3.23 11.44 -5.44
C ARG A 66 -3.95 12.75 -5.12
N LEU A 67 -4.88 12.75 -4.17
CA LEU A 67 -5.69 13.93 -3.83
C LEU A 67 -4.85 15.07 -3.26
N CYS A 68 -3.73 14.75 -2.61
CA CYS A 68 -2.78 15.74 -2.11
C CYS A 68 -1.71 16.13 -3.15
N GLY A 69 -1.71 15.54 -4.35
CA GLY A 69 -0.75 15.87 -5.42
C GLY A 69 0.67 15.36 -5.18
N TYR A 70 0.86 14.34 -4.34
CA TYR A 70 2.17 13.71 -4.13
C TYR A 70 2.53 12.72 -5.23
N ILE A 71 1.52 12.20 -5.95
CA ILE A 71 1.69 11.34 -7.12
C ILE A 71 0.73 11.78 -8.19
#